data_AF-A0NCF0-F1
#
_entry.id   AF-A0NCF0-F1
#
_cell.length_a   1.000
_cell.length_b   1.000
_cell.length_c   1.000
_cell.angle_alpha   90.00
_cell.angle_beta   90.00
_cell.angle_gamma   90.00
#
_symmetry.space_group_name_H-M   'P 1'
#
loop_
_entity.id
_entity.type
_entity.pdbx_description
1 polymer ?
#
loop_
_entity_poly.entity_id
_entity_poly.type
_entity_poly.pdbx_seq_one_letter_code
_entity_poly.pdbx_strand_id
1 'polypeptide(L)'
;MPFYALVHAEGEPSSFDQKEEALAALRESQEGQLLPFQDKPSLDNFLANPTDGYEACRGLTGNATQPVITHVTPSPALQQRFIKAVGMGDLGQVSSLVRQVPGLLIDSTAHPRRFAAERLNALHIAARYGANQVGEFILAMVASGAIAKVYAGRRSTIPDAAVLTVQLLDDYLNGAEMDAAETPLHLAAKYGWKPMVRILVAYPQCEMKRNSSGQFPQDLVCESATPERNTHECRRAIDKLLRDSYFVPLIRTESNVELPYIGEPFARRHLPDLGNVGTIRKLRFLRIITAFAGPMSLSEAQAFRREWKTPPRVVVHADARPGAPTSSYQYRCELTGRLYDRAHRHQAAGIGERAFRRAHIDCAMERIGRSLARTKGVEWKEYWAFLGAYQNLSDTQALAIFERYLERQVEVARARPDHDPVAIGGKQTHPQNLWALCALRNVSYDASTYPLVSRWQRKMHTLYAALLNKDGADAKSPSPIANVGRISS
;
A
#
# COMPACT_ATOMS: atom_id res chain seq x y z
N MET A 1 13.66 -38.24 -32.82
CA MET A 1 12.40 -38.27 -32.05
C MET A 1 12.66 -39.17 -30.86
N PRO A 2 12.47 -38.72 -29.62
CA PRO A 2 12.76 -39.51 -28.43
C PRO A 2 11.74 -40.66 -28.25
N PHE A 3 12.21 -41.78 -27.72
CA PHE A 3 11.40 -42.96 -27.36
C PHE A 3 11.08 -42.93 -25.86
N TYR A 4 10.02 -43.59 -25.42
CA TYR A 4 9.57 -43.53 -24.03
C TYR A 4 9.35 -44.94 -23.46
N ALA A 5 9.78 -45.17 -22.21
CA ALA A 5 9.41 -46.34 -21.42
C ALA A 5 8.54 -45.93 -20.23
N LEU A 6 7.49 -46.68 -19.96
CA LEU A 6 6.68 -46.57 -18.74
C LEU A 6 7.01 -47.76 -17.83
N VAL A 7 7.52 -47.46 -16.64
CA VAL A 7 7.95 -48.46 -15.65
C VAL A 7 6.99 -48.45 -14.46
N HIS A 8 6.46 -49.62 -14.11
CA HIS A 8 5.63 -49.83 -12.92
C HIS A 8 6.44 -50.51 -11.81
N ALA A 9 6.05 -50.28 -10.55
CA ALA A 9 6.75 -50.85 -9.39
C ALA A 9 6.70 -52.39 -9.35
N GLU A 10 5.68 -53.02 -9.95
CA GLU A 10 5.49 -54.48 -9.97
C GLU A 10 5.07 -55.03 -11.35
N GLY A 11 5.57 -54.47 -12.46
CA GLY A 11 5.20 -54.93 -13.80
C GLY A 11 6.29 -54.76 -14.87
N GLU A 12 6.16 -55.51 -15.97
CA GLU A 12 7.06 -55.38 -17.12
C GLU A 12 6.93 -53.98 -17.76
N PRO A 13 8.06 -53.33 -18.11
CA PRO A 13 8.05 -51.98 -18.65
C PRO A 13 7.46 -51.95 -20.07
N SER A 14 6.61 -50.95 -20.33
CA SER A 14 5.95 -50.74 -21.63
C SER A 14 6.67 -49.68 -22.46
N SER A 15 6.85 -49.89 -23.77
CA SER A 15 7.53 -48.93 -24.65
C SER A 15 6.57 -48.19 -25.58
N PHE A 16 6.89 -46.92 -25.86
CA PHE A 16 6.10 -46.02 -26.69
C PHE A 16 6.99 -45.21 -27.63
N ASP A 17 6.61 -45.17 -28.91
CA ASP A 17 7.31 -44.42 -29.95
C ASP A 17 6.79 -42.95 -30.05
N GLN A 18 5.61 -42.65 -29.49
CA GLN A 18 4.98 -41.31 -29.49
C GLN A 18 4.76 -40.79 -28.07
N LYS A 19 5.02 -39.49 -27.87
CA LYS A 19 4.93 -38.84 -26.55
C LYS A 19 3.48 -38.77 -26.04
N GLU A 20 2.52 -38.54 -26.94
CA GLU A 20 1.11 -38.42 -26.56
C GLU A 20 0.54 -39.74 -26.04
N GLU A 21 0.91 -40.86 -26.65
CA GLU A 21 0.48 -42.20 -26.24
C GLU A 21 1.09 -42.59 -24.89
N ALA A 22 2.37 -42.27 -24.69
CA ALA A 22 3.08 -42.54 -23.45
C ALA A 22 2.50 -41.75 -22.25
N LEU A 23 2.08 -40.50 -22.49
CA LEU A 23 1.41 -39.67 -21.49
C LEU A 23 -0.04 -40.12 -21.23
N ALA A 24 -0.73 -40.70 -22.21
CA ALA A 24 -2.06 -41.27 -22.02
C ALA A 24 -1.99 -42.53 -21.14
N ALA A 25 -1.05 -43.44 -21.41
CA ALA A 25 -0.83 -44.64 -20.60
C ALA A 25 -0.40 -44.33 -19.15
N LEU A 26 0.40 -43.26 -18.94
CA LEU A 26 0.74 -42.78 -17.60
C LEU A 26 -0.48 -42.27 -16.81
N ARG A 27 -1.44 -41.64 -17.51
CA ARG A 27 -2.67 -41.14 -16.87
C ARG A 27 -3.63 -42.26 -16.48
N GLU A 28 -3.67 -43.34 -17.25
CA GLU A 28 -4.48 -44.52 -16.94
C GLU A 28 -3.93 -45.34 -15.78
N SER A 29 -2.60 -45.46 -15.67
CA SER A 29 -1.95 -46.32 -14.69
C SER A 29 -1.79 -45.74 -13.27
N GLN A 30 -1.89 -44.41 -13.10
CA GLN A 30 -1.78 -43.64 -11.84
C GLN A 30 -0.48 -43.84 -11.00
N GLU A 31 0.29 -44.91 -11.19
CA GLU A 31 1.52 -45.27 -10.47
C GLU A 31 2.60 -45.84 -11.43
N GLY A 32 3.16 -44.99 -12.29
CA GLY A 32 4.29 -45.34 -13.18
C GLY A 32 5.26 -44.18 -13.40
N GLN A 33 6.53 -44.49 -13.71
CA GLN A 33 7.53 -43.48 -14.06
C GLN A 33 7.84 -43.54 -15.56
N LEU A 34 7.76 -42.38 -16.23
CA LEU A 34 8.04 -42.26 -17.65
C LEU A 34 9.50 -41.85 -17.87
N LEU A 35 10.26 -42.66 -18.60
CA LEU A 35 11.67 -42.44 -18.90
C LEU A 35 11.86 -42.14 -20.41
N PRO A 36 12.42 -40.98 -20.79
CA PRO A 36 12.72 -40.66 -22.18
C PRO A 36 14.11 -41.16 -22.60
N PHE A 37 14.19 -41.77 -23.79
CA PHE A 37 15.41 -42.27 -24.43
C PHE A 37 15.64 -41.56 -25.77
N GLN A 38 16.91 -41.32 -26.11
CA GLN A 38 17.28 -40.63 -27.35
C GLN A 38 17.17 -41.56 -28.56
N ASP A 39 17.43 -42.86 -28.37
CA ASP A 39 17.59 -43.85 -29.43
C ASP A 39 16.83 -45.14 -29.10
N LYS A 40 16.28 -45.82 -30.12
CA LYS A 40 15.57 -47.11 -29.97
C LYS A 40 16.46 -48.23 -29.40
N PRO A 41 17.75 -48.38 -29.80
CA PRO A 41 18.62 -49.39 -29.23
C PRO A 41 18.85 -49.23 -27.72
N SER A 42 18.87 -48.00 -27.20
CA SER A 42 19.01 -47.71 -25.78
C SER A 42 17.75 -48.07 -24.98
N LEU A 43 16.58 -47.87 -25.59
CA LEU A 43 15.30 -48.33 -25.04
C LEU A 43 15.23 -49.85 -25.00
N ASP A 44 15.60 -50.53 -26.09
CA ASP A 44 15.54 -51.99 -26.17
C ASP A 44 16.49 -52.67 -25.16
N ASN A 45 17.68 -52.08 -24.94
CA ASN A 45 18.62 -52.55 -23.92
C ASN A 45 18.08 -52.31 -22.49
N PHE A 46 17.33 -51.23 -22.28
CA PHE A 46 16.65 -50.93 -21.01
C PHE A 46 15.51 -51.91 -20.72
N LEU A 47 14.71 -52.27 -21.74
CA LEU A 47 13.63 -53.26 -21.61
C LEU A 47 14.18 -54.67 -21.35
N ALA A 48 15.36 -54.99 -21.91
CA ALA A 48 16.02 -56.28 -21.72
C ALA A 48 16.68 -56.44 -20.33
N ASN A 49 17.22 -55.37 -19.74
CA ASN A 49 17.80 -55.36 -18.39
C ASN A 49 17.37 -54.10 -17.61
N PRO A 50 16.20 -54.12 -16.94
CA PRO A 50 15.63 -52.95 -16.26
C PRO A 50 16.47 -52.40 -15.09
N THR A 51 17.35 -53.23 -14.52
CA THR A 51 18.16 -52.91 -13.34
C THR A 51 19.32 -51.94 -13.64
N ASP A 52 19.96 -52.06 -14.80
CA ASP A 52 21.11 -51.22 -15.19
C ASP A 52 20.69 -49.85 -15.74
N GLY A 53 19.45 -49.76 -16.23
CA GLY A 53 18.91 -48.55 -16.83
C GLY A 53 18.55 -47.42 -15.85
N TYR A 54 18.22 -47.77 -14.60
CA TYR A 54 17.85 -46.80 -13.58
C TYR A 54 19.05 -45.94 -13.13
N GLU A 55 20.27 -46.46 -13.23
CA GLU A 55 21.50 -45.74 -12.86
C GLU A 55 21.99 -44.79 -13.98
N ALA A 56 21.81 -45.16 -15.25
CA ALA A 56 22.23 -44.33 -16.40
C ALA A 56 21.44 -43.01 -16.52
N CYS A 57 20.17 -42.98 -16.11
CA CYS A 57 19.32 -41.78 -16.17
C CYS A 57 19.59 -40.74 -15.06
N ARG A 58 20.38 -41.08 -14.03
CA ARG A 58 20.80 -40.10 -13.00
C ARG A 58 21.83 -39.07 -13.51
N GLY A 59 22.53 -39.37 -14.61
CA GLY A 59 23.72 -38.63 -15.06
C GLY A 59 23.49 -37.47 -16.04
N LEU A 60 22.28 -37.25 -16.58
CA LEU A 60 22.05 -36.27 -17.66
C LEU A 60 21.22 -35.03 -17.25
N THR A 61 21.09 -34.74 -15.96
CA THR A 61 20.53 -33.45 -15.50
C THR A 61 21.64 -32.49 -15.08
N GLY A 62 22.30 -31.91 -16.08
CA GLY A 62 23.21 -30.78 -15.88
C GLY A 62 22.46 -29.45 -15.69
N ASN A 63 22.52 -28.96 -14.45
CA ASN A 63 22.49 -27.55 -14.04
C ASN A 63 21.21 -26.71 -14.23
N ALA A 64 20.40 -26.67 -13.17
CA ALA A 64 20.30 -25.48 -12.32
C ALA A 64 19.70 -25.90 -10.97
N THR A 65 20.49 -25.71 -9.91
CA THR A 65 20.12 -25.91 -8.52
C THR A 65 18.87 -25.10 -8.14
N GLN A 66 17.69 -25.72 -8.23
CA GLN A 66 16.62 -25.41 -7.31
C GLN A 66 16.79 -26.32 -6.10
N PRO A 67 16.84 -25.78 -4.87
CA PRO A 67 16.88 -26.64 -3.70
C PRO A 67 15.60 -27.47 -3.71
N VAL A 68 15.77 -28.79 -3.76
CA VAL A 68 14.69 -29.74 -3.53
C VAL A 68 14.21 -29.50 -2.09
N ILE A 69 13.17 -28.68 -1.92
CA ILE A 69 12.54 -28.43 -0.62
C ILE A 69 11.75 -29.68 -0.25
N THR A 70 12.38 -30.65 0.38
CA THR A 70 11.71 -31.84 0.90
C THR A 70 10.75 -31.41 2.02
N HIS A 71 9.54 -31.99 2.08
CA HIS A 71 8.63 -31.86 3.23
C HIS A 71 9.16 -32.62 4.45
N VAL A 72 10.45 -32.51 4.76
CA VAL A 72 10.97 -32.97 6.03
C VAL A 72 10.45 -31.98 7.06
N THR A 73 9.57 -32.45 7.93
CA THR A 73 9.20 -31.73 9.15
C THR A 73 10.52 -31.28 9.79
N PRO A 74 10.77 -29.97 9.92
CA PRO A 74 12.08 -29.49 10.33
C PRO A 74 12.43 -30.13 11.68
N SER A 75 13.65 -30.64 11.81
CA SER A 75 14.06 -31.34 13.03
C SER A 75 13.86 -30.44 14.26
N PRO A 76 13.53 -30.99 15.44
CA PRO A 76 13.31 -30.19 16.65
C PRO A 76 14.49 -29.26 16.97
N ALA A 77 15.72 -29.72 16.73
CA ALA A 77 16.94 -28.92 16.88
C ALA A 77 16.98 -27.71 15.93
N LEU A 78 16.56 -27.89 14.67
CA LEU A 78 16.48 -26.81 13.69
C LEU A 78 15.40 -25.79 14.08
N GLN A 79 14.26 -26.25 14.59
CA GLN A 79 13.20 -25.38 15.10
C GLN A 79 13.67 -24.55 16.30
N GLN A 80 14.35 -25.17 17.27
CA GLN A 80 14.93 -24.44 18.41
C GLN A 80 15.96 -23.40 17.99
N ARG A 81 16.84 -23.75 17.04
CA ARG A 81 17.81 -22.81 16.47
C ARG A 81 17.12 -21.63 15.79
N PHE A 82 16.06 -21.88 15.04
CA PHE A 82 15.26 -20.84 14.40
C PHE A 82 14.59 -19.92 15.43
N ILE A 83 13.93 -20.47 16.45
CA ILE A 83 13.28 -19.70 17.53
C ILE A 83 14.31 -18.79 18.23
N LYS A 84 15.49 -19.34 18.55
CA LYS A 84 16.58 -18.57 19.18
C LYS A 84 17.03 -17.43 18.27
N ALA A 85 17.24 -17.68 16.98
CA ALA A 85 17.64 -16.67 16.01
C ALA A 85 16.59 -15.55 15.86
N VAL A 86 15.30 -15.90 15.84
CA VAL A 86 14.19 -14.94 15.79
C VAL A 86 14.16 -14.09 17.06
N GLY A 87 14.29 -14.70 18.25
CA GLY A 87 14.31 -13.97 19.52
C GLY A 87 15.51 -13.03 19.67
N MET A 88 16.67 -13.41 19.12
CA MET A 88 17.87 -12.54 19.09
C MET A 88 17.80 -11.45 18.00
N GLY A 89 16.84 -11.51 17.08
CA GLY A 89 16.74 -10.57 15.96
C GLY A 89 17.81 -10.76 14.87
N ASP A 90 18.43 -11.94 14.76
CA ASP A 90 19.45 -12.21 13.75
C ASP A 90 18.82 -12.46 12.37
N LEU A 91 18.68 -11.38 11.59
CA LEU A 91 18.12 -11.42 10.24
C LEU A 91 18.93 -12.31 9.28
N GLY A 92 20.26 -12.35 9.44
CA GLY A 92 21.14 -13.12 8.56
C GLY A 92 20.90 -14.62 8.70
N GLN A 93 20.86 -15.12 9.94
CA GLN A 93 20.55 -16.53 10.19
C GLN A 93 19.11 -16.86 9.84
N VAL A 94 18.14 -16.03 10.22
CA VAL A 94 16.72 -16.27 9.94
C VAL A 94 16.46 -16.35 8.43
N SER A 95 17.00 -15.41 7.65
CA SER A 95 16.78 -15.39 6.20
C SER A 95 17.39 -16.59 5.49
N SER A 96 18.58 -17.04 5.91
CA SER A 96 19.22 -18.24 5.38
C SER A 96 18.40 -19.50 5.69
N LEU A 97 17.97 -19.66 6.94
CA LEU A 97 17.18 -20.82 7.38
C LEU A 97 15.83 -20.90 6.67
N VAL A 98 15.12 -19.77 6.52
CA VAL A 98 13.81 -19.72 5.85
C VAL A 98 13.94 -20.03 4.35
N ARG A 99 15.00 -19.56 3.69
CA ARG A 99 15.24 -19.83 2.27
C ARG A 99 15.57 -21.31 2.01
N GLN A 100 16.30 -21.93 2.92
CA GLN A 100 16.64 -23.36 2.83
C GLN A 100 15.45 -24.25 3.19
N VAL A 101 14.71 -23.91 4.26
CA VAL A 101 13.59 -24.69 4.78
C VAL A 101 12.38 -23.79 5.02
N PRO A 102 11.55 -23.54 3.99
CA PRO A 102 10.33 -22.75 4.12
C PRO A 102 9.29 -23.38 5.07
N GLY A 103 9.41 -24.68 5.33
CA GLY A 103 8.60 -25.40 6.32
C GLY A 103 8.84 -25.01 7.76
N LEU A 104 9.81 -24.13 8.05
CA LEU A 104 9.90 -23.45 9.33
C LEU A 104 8.78 -22.41 9.51
N LEU A 105 8.31 -21.77 8.43
CA LEU A 105 7.23 -20.79 8.51
C LEU A 105 5.87 -21.45 8.36
N ILE A 106 5.69 -22.37 7.41
CA ILE A 106 4.39 -22.99 7.14
C ILE A 106 4.40 -24.47 7.55
N ASP A 107 3.31 -24.93 8.15
CA ASP A 107 3.11 -26.35 8.46
C ASP A 107 2.61 -27.17 7.25
N SER A 108 2.39 -28.47 7.45
CA SER A 108 1.87 -29.37 6.41
C SER A 108 0.40 -29.09 6.05
N THR A 109 -0.32 -28.33 6.88
CA THR A 109 -1.73 -27.98 6.69
C THR A 109 -1.91 -26.61 6.01
N ALA A 110 -0.81 -25.95 5.65
CA ALA A 110 -0.78 -24.63 5.03
C ALA A 110 -1.15 -23.47 5.97
N HIS A 111 -0.95 -23.66 7.28
CA HIS A 111 -1.11 -22.63 8.31
C HIS A 111 0.26 -22.22 8.90
N PRO A 112 0.35 -21.07 9.60
CA PRO A 112 1.57 -20.68 10.29
C PRO A 112 2.03 -21.77 11.26
N ARG A 113 3.29 -22.19 11.14
CA ARG A 113 3.87 -23.14 12.09
C ARG A 113 3.88 -22.53 13.48
N ARG A 114 3.37 -23.31 14.43
CA ARG A 114 3.35 -22.98 15.85
C ARG A 114 4.52 -23.63 16.56
N PHE A 115 5.19 -22.86 17.39
CA PHE A 115 6.39 -23.23 18.13
C PHE A 115 6.14 -23.18 19.64
N ALA A 116 6.95 -23.92 20.40
CA ALA A 116 6.88 -24.02 21.86
C ALA A 116 5.55 -24.58 22.41
N ALA A 117 5.47 -24.75 23.73
CA ALA A 117 4.25 -25.20 24.41
C ALA A 117 3.10 -24.19 24.26
N GLU A 118 3.42 -22.89 24.25
CA GLU A 118 2.50 -21.75 24.08
C GLU A 118 1.95 -21.63 22.64
N ARG A 119 2.37 -22.50 21.70
CA ARG A 119 1.93 -22.52 20.30
C ARG A 119 2.08 -21.17 19.57
N LEU A 120 3.14 -20.43 19.88
CA LEU A 120 3.44 -19.13 19.28
C LEU A 120 3.89 -19.29 17.83
N ASN A 121 3.41 -18.44 16.93
CA ASN A 121 3.99 -18.37 15.59
C ASN A 121 5.32 -17.58 15.61
N ALA A 122 6.09 -17.61 14.50
CA ALA A 122 7.34 -16.88 14.40
C ALA A 122 7.18 -15.35 14.64
N LEU A 123 6.03 -14.79 14.27
CA LEU A 123 5.74 -13.36 14.42
C LEU A 123 5.41 -12.98 15.88
N HIS A 124 4.75 -13.86 16.66
CA HIS A 124 4.57 -13.67 18.10
C HIS A 124 5.91 -13.61 18.82
N ILE A 125 6.84 -14.52 18.48
CA ILE A 125 8.19 -14.55 19.06
C ILE A 125 8.91 -13.24 18.69
N ALA A 126 8.89 -12.84 17.42
CA ALA A 126 9.49 -11.56 17.00
C ALA A 126 8.86 -10.36 17.72
N ALA A 127 7.55 -10.36 17.93
CA ALA A 127 6.83 -9.29 18.63
C ALA A 127 7.13 -9.26 20.14
N ARG A 128 7.31 -10.42 20.78
CA ARG A 128 7.69 -10.52 22.20
C ARG A 128 9.08 -9.94 22.46
N TYR A 129 10.05 -10.31 21.63
CA TYR A 129 11.45 -9.88 21.79
C TYR A 129 11.80 -8.56 21.07
N GLY A 130 10.89 -8.00 20.28
CA GLY A 130 11.11 -6.73 19.59
C GLY A 130 11.96 -6.82 18.33
N ALA A 131 12.08 -8.01 17.73
CA ALA A 131 12.86 -8.26 16.52
C ALA A 131 12.15 -7.70 15.26
N ASN A 132 12.07 -6.37 15.14
CA ASN A 132 11.30 -5.66 14.12
C ASN A 132 11.75 -5.99 12.68
N GLN A 133 13.06 -6.07 12.43
CA GLN A 133 13.61 -6.42 11.11
C GLN A 133 13.24 -7.85 10.71
N VAL A 134 13.28 -8.78 11.67
CA VAL A 134 12.87 -10.17 11.45
C VAL A 134 11.37 -10.26 11.20
N GLY A 135 10.55 -9.55 11.97
CA GLY A 135 9.10 -9.47 11.76
C GLY A 135 8.72 -8.93 10.38
N GLU A 136 9.38 -7.86 9.94
CA GLU A 136 9.20 -7.29 8.60
C GLU A 136 9.60 -8.29 7.50
N PHE A 137 10.74 -8.98 7.66
CA PHE A 137 11.18 -10.02 6.72
C PHE A 137 10.17 -11.18 6.64
N ILE A 138 9.67 -11.68 7.78
CA ILE A 138 8.68 -12.76 7.80
C ILE A 138 7.41 -12.34 7.06
N LEU A 139 6.89 -11.15 7.35
CA LEU A 139 5.69 -10.62 6.70
C LEU A 139 5.91 -10.37 5.20
N ALA A 140 7.07 -9.86 4.80
CA ALA A 140 7.41 -9.68 3.38
C ALA A 140 7.50 -11.03 2.64
N MET A 141 8.09 -12.05 3.26
CA MET A 141 8.19 -13.40 2.70
C MET A 141 6.81 -14.05 2.54
N VAL A 142 5.95 -13.94 3.56
CA VAL A 142 4.56 -14.44 3.50
C VAL A 142 3.77 -13.68 2.43
N ALA A 143 3.82 -12.36 2.42
CA ALA A 143 3.08 -11.52 1.47
C ALA A 143 3.56 -11.65 0.01
N SER A 144 4.82 -12.04 -0.22
CA SER A 144 5.36 -12.24 -1.57
C SER A 144 4.69 -13.39 -2.34
N GLY A 145 3.97 -14.28 -1.63
CA GLY A 145 3.37 -15.48 -2.20
C GLY A 145 4.38 -16.52 -2.68
N ALA A 146 5.70 -16.30 -2.54
CA ALA A 146 6.73 -17.23 -2.96
C ALA A 146 6.62 -18.56 -2.20
N ILE A 147 6.37 -18.50 -0.89
CA ILE A 147 6.18 -19.70 -0.08
C ILE A 147 4.84 -20.37 -0.43
N ALA A 148 3.76 -19.58 -0.58
CA ALA A 148 2.46 -20.10 -0.98
C ALA A 148 2.52 -20.85 -2.33
N LYS A 149 3.29 -20.36 -3.32
CA LYS A 149 3.48 -21.04 -4.61
C LYS A 149 4.22 -22.37 -4.50
N VAL A 150 5.28 -22.42 -3.68
CA VAL A 150 6.04 -23.66 -3.43
C VAL A 150 5.15 -24.73 -2.79
N TYR A 151 4.21 -24.32 -1.94
CA TYR A 151 3.26 -25.23 -1.29
C TYR A 151 2.03 -25.56 -2.16
N ALA A 152 1.50 -24.59 -2.90
CA ALA A 152 0.33 -24.77 -3.76
C ALA A 152 0.62 -25.65 -4.98
N GLY A 153 1.82 -25.59 -5.56
CA GLY A 153 2.23 -26.46 -6.67
C GLY A 153 2.30 -27.96 -6.32
N ARG A 154 2.04 -28.34 -5.06
CA ARG A 154 2.10 -29.73 -4.57
C ARG A 154 0.75 -30.36 -4.27
N ARG A 155 -0.32 -29.58 -4.18
CA ARG A 155 -1.67 -30.11 -3.98
C ARG A 155 -2.47 -29.79 -5.24
N SER A 156 -2.91 -30.85 -5.92
CA SER A 156 -3.78 -30.81 -7.12
C SER A 156 -5.12 -30.08 -6.92
N THR A 157 -5.43 -29.62 -5.70
CA THR A 157 -6.78 -29.24 -5.26
C THR A 157 -6.87 -27.93 -4.44
N ILE A 158 -5.82 -27.11 -4.31
CA ILE A 158 -5.90 -25.85 -3.52
C ILE A 158 -6.38 -24.67 -4.40
N PRO A 159 -7.19 -23.73 -3.86
CA PRO A 159 -7.43 -22.41 -4.44
C PRO A 159 -6.14 -21.69 -4.86
N ASP A 160 -6.27 -20.78 -5.83
CA ASP A 160 -5.23 -19.90 -6.37
C ASP A 160 -4.22 -19.46 -5.29
N ALA A 161 -2.91 -19.54 -5.58
CA ALA A 161 -1.83 -19.19 -4.66
C ALA A 161 -2.02 -17.79 -4.02
N ALA A 162 -2.75 -16.89 -4.71
CA ALA A 162 -3.16 -15.61 -4.17
C ALA A 162 -4.09 -15.73 -2.94
N VAL A 163 -5.09 -16.62 -2.97
CA VAL A 163 -6.04 -16.85 -1.86
C VAL A 163 -5.30 -17.41 -0.65
N LEU A 164 -4.42 -18.39 -0.86
CA LEU A 164 -3.62 -18.98 0.21
C LEU A 164 -2.70 -17.93 0.85
N THR A 165 -2.12 -17.03 0.05
CA THR A 165 -1.26 -15.95 0.56
C THR A 165 -2.04 -15.00 1.46
N VAL A 166 -3.28 -14.64 1.08
CA VAL A 166 -4.15 -13.77 1.89
C VAL A 166 -4.52 -14.44 3.21
N GLN A 167 -4.94 -15.72 3.17
CA GLN A 167 -5.29 -16.49 4.37
C GLN A 167 -4.09 -16.64 5.32
N LEU A 168 -2.93 -17.01 4.78
CA LEU A 168 -1.72 -17.18 5.57
C LEU A 168 -1.28 -15.87 6.24
N LEU A 169 -1.36 -14.75 5.51
CA LEU A 169 -1.04 -13.43 6.06
C LEU A 169 -2.00 -13.05 7.19
N ASP A 170 -3.29 -13.34 7.03
CA ASP A 170 -4.31 -13.14 8.07
C ASP A 170 -4.01 -13.98 9.31
N ASP A 171 -3.71 -15.27 9.15
CA ASP A 171 -3.37 -16.17 10.25
C ASP A 171 -2.10 -15.74 11.00
N TYR A 172 -1.12 -15.17 10.31
CA TYR A 172 0.09 -14.65 10.95
C TYR A 172 -0.19 -13.41 11.78
N LEU A 173 -0.97 -12.47 11.26
CA LEU A 173 -1.26 -11.17 11.89
C LEU A 173 -2.30 -11.27 13.00
N ASN A 174 -3.31 -12.12 12.82
CA ASN A 174 -4.49 -12.22 13.67
C ASN A 174 -4.60 -13.54 14.43
N GLY A 175 -3.67 -14.48 14.21
CA GLY A 175 -3.57 -15.70 14.99
C GLY A 175 -3.36 -15.35 16.46
N ALA A 176 -4.16 -15.96 17.32
CA ALA A 176 -4.09 -15.76 18.76
C ALA A 176 -3.21 -16.84 19.41
N GLU A 177 -2.45 -16.46 20.43
CA GLU A 177 -1.86 -17.41 21.38
C GLU A 177 -2.94 -18.31 22.01
N MET A 178 -2.58 -19.51 22.45
CA MET A 178 -3.55 -20.46 22.99
C MET A 178 -4.22 -19.98 24.28
N ASP A 179 -3.45 -19.54 25.28
CA ASP A 179 -3.99 -19.33 26.64
C ASP A 179 -4.51 -17.90 26.83
N ALA A 180 -3.68 -16.91 26.49
CA ALA A 180 -4.02 -15.51 26.64
C ALA A 180 -4.87 -14.96 25.47
N ALA A 181 -4.96 -15.70 24.35
CA ALA A 181 -5.48 -15.21 23.08
C ALA A 181 -4.87 -13.87 22.63
N GLU A 182 -3.62 -13.61 23.03
CA GLU A 182 -2.87 -12.43 22.62
C GLU A 182 -2.40 -12.61 21.16
N THR A 183 -2.73 -11.64 20.31
CA THR A 183 -2.20 -11.57 18.94
C THR A 183 -0.78 -10.97 18.94
N PRO A 184 -0.01 -11.05 17.84
CA PRO A 184 1.30 -10.40 17.78
C PRO A 184 1.24 -8.89 18.06
N LEU A 185 0.11 -8.24 17.76
CA LEU A 185 -0.11 -6.82 18.07
C LEU A 185 -0.24 -6.58 19.58
N HIS A 186 -0.91 -7.47 20.32
CA HIS A 186 -0.97 -7.40 21.79
C HIS A 186 0.42 -7.50 22.39
N LEU A 187 1.22 -8.49 21.99
CA LEU A 187 2.58 -8.67 22.48
C LEU A 187 3.46 -7.46 22.16
N ALA A 188 3.43 -6.95 20.93
CA ALA A 188 4.20 -5.79 20.54
C ALA A 188 3.85 -4.53 21.36
N ALA A 189 2.55 -4.32 21.64
CA ALA A 189 2.07 -3.21 22.46
C ALA A 189 2.42 -3.38 23.96
N LYS A 190 2.24 -4.59 24.50
CA LYS A 190 2.53 -4.99 25.88
C LYS A 190 3.98 -4.77 26.29
N TYR A 191 4.92 -5.11 25.40
CA TYR A 191 6.35 -4.92 25.63
C TYR A 191 6.90 -3.57 25.16
N GLY A 192 6.06 -2.72 24.56
CA GLY A 192 6.40 -1.35 24.17
C GLY A 192 7.25 -1.24 22.90
N TRP A 193 7.17 -2.21 21.99
CA TRP A 193 7.96 -2.24 20.76
C TRP A 193 7.36 -1.35 19.66
N LYS A 194 7.50 -0.03 19.80
CA LYS A 194 7.00 0.96 18.84
C LYS A 194 7.31 0.62 17.36
N PRO A 195 8.54 0.23 16.96
CA PRO A 195 8.83 -0.13 15.57
C PRO A 195 8.03 -1.35 15.08
N MET A 196 7.84 -2.36 15.93
CA MET A 196 7.05 -3.56 15.59
C MET A 196 5.56 -3.21 15.44
N VAL A 197 5.00 -2.42 16.38
CA VAL A 197 3.61 -1.96 16.28
C VAL A 197 3.38 -1.20 14.97
N ARG A 198 4.32 -0.35 14.55
CA ARG A 198 4.24 0.36 13.27
C ARG A 198 4.18 -0.58 12.07
N ILE A 199 4.98 -1.65 12.06
CA ILE A 199 5.01 -2.63 10.98
C ILE A 199 3.68 -3.39 10.93
N LEU A 200 3.20 -3.90 12.07
CA LEU A 200 1.94 -4.66 12.13
C LEU A 200 0.74 -3.82 11.68
N VAL A 201 0.60 -2.60 12.20
CA VAL A 201 -0.49 -1.67 11.84
C VAL A 201 -0.38 -1.14 10.40
N ALA A 202 0.76 -1.33 9.72
CA ALA A 202 0.88 -1.00 8.31
C ALA A 202 0.13 -1.99 7.40
N TYR A 203 -0.12 -3.21 7.86
CA TYR A 203 -0.87 -4.22 7.10
C TYR A 203 -2.38 -4.02 7.29
N PRO A 204 -3.17 -3.82 6.20
CA PRO A 204 -4.62 -3.66 6.29
C PRO A 204 -5.35 -4.84 6.94
N GLN A 205 -4.78 -6.04 6.82
CA GLN A 205 -5.32 -7.28 7.38
C GLN A 205 -5.15 -7.36 8.91
N CYS A 206 -4.32 -6.52 9.53
CA CYS A 206 -4.10 -6.57 10.98
C CYS A 206 -5.33 -6.03 11.72
N GLU A 207 -6.01 -6.91 12.46
CA GLU A 207 -7.22 -6.59 13.23
C GLU A 207 -6.91 -6.30 14.69
N MET A 208 -7.71 -5.41 15.28
CA MET A 208 -7.67 -5.11 16.71
C MET A 208 -8.65 -6.04 17.42
N LYS A 209 -8.25 -7.29 17.60
CA LYS A 209 -9.04 -8.29 18.34
C LYS A 209 -8.89 -8.08 19.85
N ARG A 210 -9.83 -8.61 20.62
CA ARG A 210 -9.73 -8.71 22.08
C ARG A 210 -9.05 -10.03 22.44
N ASN A 211 -8.26 -10.00 23.50
CA ASN A 211 -7.67 -11.19 24.10
C ASN A 211 -8.70 -11.95 24.99
N SER A 212 -8.28 -13.04 25.65
CA SER A 212 -9.16 -13.84 26.52
C SER A 212 -9.71 -13.06 27.72
N SER A 213 -9.01 -12.03 28.18
CA SER A 213 -9.46 -11.12 29.25
C SER A 213 -10.33 -9.96 28.74
N GLY A 214 -10.66 -9.93 27.45
CA GLY A 214 -11.51 -8.90 26.85
C GLY A 214 -10.81 -7.56 26.59
N GLN A 215 -9.50 -7.46 26.79
CA GLN A 215 -8.69 -6.25 26.61
C GLN A 215 -8.24 -6.11 25.15
N PHE A 216 -8.10 -4.86 24.68
CA PHE A 216 -7.50 -4.54 23.39
C PHE A 216 -5.99 -4.33 23.51
N PRO A 217 -5.23 -4.38 22.39
CA PRO A 217 -3.81 -4.01 22.39
C PRO A 217 -3.54 -2.59 22.94
N GLN A 218 -4.52 -1.68 22.82
CA GLN A 218 -4.45 -0.31 23.35
C GLN A 218 -4.46 -0.27 24.88
N ASP A 219 -5.12 -1.23 25.53
CA ASP A 219 -5.25 -1.28 26.99
C ASP A 219 -3.97 -1.81 27.65
N LEU A 220 -3.18 -2.61 26.91
CA LEU A 220 -1.96 -3.28 27.41
C LEU A 220 -0.68 -2.47 27.16
N VAL A 221 -0.75 -1.24 26.66
CA VAL A 221 0.43 -0.50 26.19
C VAL A 221 1.49 -0.33 27.29
N CYS A 222 2.68 -0.87 27.04
CA CYS A 222 3.84 -0.86 27.94
C CYS A 222 3.59 -1.48 29.33
N GLU A 223 2.61 -2.37 29.50
CA GLU A 223 2.34 -3.05 30.77
C GLU A 223 3.52 -3.92 31.24
N SER A 224 4.15 -4.65 30.31
CA SER A 224 5.31 -5.51 30.57
C SER A 224 6.61 -4.97 29.97
N ALA A 225 6.65 -3.68 29.66
CA ALA A 225 7.84 -3.03 29.11
C ALA A 225 8.91 -2.80 30.20
N THR A 226 10.18 -2.84 29.80
CA THR A 226 11.28 -2.43 30.69
C THR A 226 11.18 -0.93 30.99
N PRO A 227 11.71 -0.44 32.12
CA PRO A 227 11.60 0.97 32.52
C PRO A 227 12.09 1.96 31.45
N GLU A 228 13.07 1.58 30.61
CA GLU A 228 13.58 2.42 29.52
C GLU A 228 12.55 2.60 28.38
N ARG A 229 11.69 1.59 28.16
CA ARG A 229 10.63 1.62 27.14
C ARG A 229 9.29 2.06 27.71
N ASN A 230 9.13 2.00 29.02
CA ASN A 230 7.96 2.47 29.74
C ASN A 230 7.97 4.00 29.96
N THR A 231 8.39 4.75 28.94
CA THR A 231 8.33 6.21 28.97
C THR A 231 6.94 6.69 28.56
N HIS A 232 6.51 7.82 29.14
CA HIS A 232 5.25 8.46 28.77
C HIS A 232 5.18 8.76 27.27
N GLU A 233 6.31 9.12 26.65
CA GLU A 233 6.40 9.35 25.21
C GLU A 233 6.19 8.08 24.38
N CYS A 234 6.78 6.96 24.77
CA CYS A 234 6.55 5.68 24.08
C CYS A 234 5.10 5.24 24.21
N ARG A 235 4.50 5.31 25.40
CA ARG A 235 3.08 5.00 25.61
C ARG A 235 2.18 5.83 24.70
N ARG A 236 2.36 7.16 24.69
CA ARG A 236 1.59 8.07 23.84
C ARG A 236 1.81 7.80 22.35
N ALA A 237 3.02 7.45 21.94
CA ALA A 237 3.33 7.14 20.54
C ALA A 237 2.67 5.83 20.08
N ILE A 238 2.68 4.79 20.91
CA ILE A 238 2.03 3.51 20.61
C ILE A 238 0.52 3.67 20.62
N ASP A 239 -0.05 4.34 21.62
CA ASP A 239 -1.48 4.65 21.70
C ASP A 239 -1.96 5.38 20.43
N LYS A 240 -1.22 6.40 19.97
CA LYS A 240 -1.53 7.11 18.72
C LYS A 240 -1.52 6.19 17.48
N LEU A 241 -0.63 5.19 17.44
CA LEU A 241 -0.56 4.25 16.33
C LEU A 241 -1.69 3.23 16.36
N LEU A 242 -2.12 2.84 17.56
CA LEU A 242 -3.18 1.84 17.75
C LEU A 242 -4.57 2.45 17.60
N ARG A 243 -4.76 3.75 17.86
CA ARG A 243 -6.06 4.42 17.64
C ARG A 243 -6.46 4.40 16.17
N ASP A 244 -7.76 4.27 15.93
CA ASP A 244 -8.33 4.26 14.60
C ASP A 244 -8.08 5.59 13.90
N SER A 245 -7.19 5.51 12.92
CA SER A 245 -6.87 6.60 12.02
C SER A 245 -7.81 6.54 10.83
N TYR A 246 -8.68 7.53 10.71
CA TYR A 246 -9.57 7.71 9.57
C TYR A 246 -8.93 8.62 8.53
N PHE A 247 -9.24 8.31 7.27
CA PHE A 247 -8.78 9.03 6.10
C PHE A 247 -9.99 9.45 5.27
N VAL A 248 -9.95 10.67 4.74
CA VAL A 248 -10.99 11.19 3.86
C VAL A 248 -10.45 11.19 2.43
N PRO A 249 -10.98 10.34 1.52
CA PRO A 249 -10.48 10.21 0.15
C PRO A 249 -11.19 11.17 -0.81
N LEU A 250 -10.43 11.66 -1.78
CA LEU A 250 -10.94 12.23 -3.02
C LEU A 250 -10.93 11.16 -4.10
N ILE A 251 -12.09 10.90 -4.70
CA ILE A 251 -12.27 9.84 -5.69
C ILE A 251 -12.57 10.47 -7.05
N ARG A 252 -11.88 9.99 -8.08
CA ARG A 252 -12.07 10.35 -9.48
C ARG A 252 -12.16 9.11 -10.35
N THR A 253 -12.71 9.27 -11.55
CA THR A 253 -12.57 8.28 -12.62
C THR A 253 -11.23 8.47 -13.34
N GLU A 254 -10.61 7.40 -13.83
CA GLU A 254 -9.31 7.46 -14.53
C GLU A 254 -9.22 8.51 -15.65
N SER A 255 -10.34 8.80 -16.32
CA SER A 255 -10.42 9.78 -17.41
C SER A 255 -11.14 11.09 -17.03
N ASN A 256 -11.35 11.36 -15.74
CA ASN A 256 -12.07 12.55 -15.23
C ASN A 256 -13.43 12.80 -15.93
N VAL A 257 -14.14 11.74 -16.34
CA VAL A 257 -15.43 11.84 -17.04
C VAL A 257 -16.55 12.18 -16.05
N GLU A 258 -16.48 11.63 -14.84
CA GLU A 258 -17.41 11.97 -13.75
C GLU A 258 -16.86 13.10 -12.88
N LEU A 259 -17.76 13.88 -12.28
CA LEU A 259 -17.37 14.90 -11.30
C LEU A 259 -16.64 14.25 -10.11
N PRO A 260 -15.53 14.85 -9.64
CA PRO A 260 -14.84 14.36 -8.46
C PRO A 260 -15.76 14.42 -7.25
N TYR A 261 -15.71 13.41 -6.39
CA TYR A 261 -16.47 13.41 -5.14
C TYR A 261 -15.61 12.96 -3.97
N ILE A 262 -16.01 13.39 -2.78
CA ILE A 262 -15.33 13.05 -1.54
C ILE A 262 -16.03 11.83 -0.93
N GLY A 263 -15.26 10.74 -0.83
CA GLY A 263 -15.75 9.49 -0.25
C GLY A 263 -16.03 9.63 1.25
N GLU A 264 -16.66 8.61 1.82
CA GLU A 264 -16.83 8.54 3.27
C GLU A 264 -15.46 8.31 3.95
N PRO A 265 -15.29 8.77 5.21
CA PRO A 265 -14.10 8.46 5.97
C PRO A 265 -13.91 6.95 6.06
N PHE A 266 -12.71 6.48 5.75
CA PHE A 266 -12.37 5.07 5.79
C PHE A 266 -11.16 4.86 6.70
N ALA A 267 -11.10 3.70 7.35
CA ALA A 267 -9.94 3.28 8.14
C ALA A 267 -9.04 2.40 7.27
N ARG A 268 -7.75 2.27 7.62
CA ARG A 268 -6.81 1.42 6.87
C ARG A 268 -7.31 -0.03 6.65
N ARG A 269 -8.08 -0.53 7.63
CA ARG A 269 -8.65 -1.88 7.64
C ARG A 269 -9.87 -2.06 6.73
N HIS A 270 -10.55 -0.96 6.41
CA HIS A 270 -11.75 -0.96 5.59
C HIS A 270 -11.51 -0.03 4.41
N LEU A 271 -10.93 -0.56 3.33
CA LEU A 271 -10.74 0.21 2.11
C LEU A 271 -12.10 0.63 1.55
N PRO A 272 -12.21 1.83 0.96
CA PRO A 272 -13.46 2.29 0.38
C PRO A 272 -13.81 1.39 -0.80
N ASP A 273 -15.07 0.93 -0.86
CA ASP A 273 -15.56 0.25 -2.05
C ASP A 273 -15.67 1.26 -3.20
N LEU A 274 -14.77 1.14 -4.17
CA LEU A 274 -14.74 1.99 -5.34
C LEU A 274 -15.74 1.53 -6.42
N GLY A 275 -16.48 0.43 -6.20
CA GLY A 275 -17.43 -0.11 -7.17
C GLY A 275 -16.75 -0.71 -8.41
N ASN A 276 -15.44 -1.00 -8.31
CA ASN A 276 -14.62 -1.55 -9.39
C ASN A 276 -14.78 -3.08 -9.55
N VAL A 277 -15.56 -3.71 -8.67
CA VAL A 277 -15.80 -5.16 -8.62
C VAL A 277 -17.12 -5.46 -9.35
N GLY A 278 -17.05 -6.21 -10.46
CA GLY A 278 -18.21 -6.63 -11.26
C GLY A 278 -17.88 -6.93 -12.72
N THR A 279 -18.64 -7.82 -13.34
CA THR A 279 -18.44 -8.32 -14.73
C THR A 279 -18.60 -7.23 -15.81
N ILE A 280 -19.17 -6.08 -15.45
CA ILE A 280 -19.43 -4.94 -16.35
C ILE A 280 -18.30 -3.89 -16.30
N ARG A 281 -17.04 -4.32 -16.23
CA ARG A 281 -15.89 -3.40 -16.39
C ARG A 281 -15.88 -2.69 -17.75
N LYS A 282 -16.53 -3.26 -18.78
CA LYS A 282 -16.54 -2.70 -20.14
C LYS A 282 -17.36 -1.40 -20.30
N LEU A 283 -18.23 -1.05 -19.35
CA LEU A 283 -19.10 0.14 -19.46
C LEU A 283 -18.95 1.13 -18.29
N ARG A 284 -18.16 0.80 -17.25
CA ARG A 284 -17.95 1.67 -16.08
C ARG A 284 -16.51 2.15 -16.04
N PHE A 285 -16.32 3.45 -15.88
CA PHE A 285 -15.00 4.03 -15.67
C PHE A 285 -14.43 3.58 -14.32
N LEU A 286 -13.16 3.18 -14.31
CA LEU A 286 -12.47 2.81 -13.08
C LEU A 286 -12.35 4.02 -12.17
N ARG A 287 -12.75 3.83 -10.91
CA ARG A 287 -12.62 4.83 -9.86
C ARG A 287 -11.32 4.62 -9.11
N ILE A 288 -10.61 5.72 -8.87
CA ILE A 288 -9.32 5.76 -8.19
C ILE A 288 -9.33 6.86 -7.12
N ILE A 289 -8.56 6.64 -6.06
CA ILE A 289 -8.31 7.67 -5.05
C ILE A 289 -7.20 8.58 -5.62
N THR A 290 -7.46 9.88 -5.79
CA THR A 290 -6.43 10.82 -6.29
C THR A 290 -5.75 11.58 -5.18
N ALA A 291 -6.42 11.74 -4.05
CA ALA A 291 -5.85 12.35 -2.86
C ALA A 291 -6.56 11.85 -1.60
N PHE A 292 -5.93 12.01 -0.44
CA PHE A 292 -6.56 11.76 0.85
C PHE A 292 -5.98 12.66 1.94
N ALA A 293 -6.81 12.93 2.95
CA ALA A 293 -6.44 13.65 4.15
C ALA A 293 -6.55 12.73 5.38
N GLY A 294 -5.59 12.79 6.29
CA GLY A 294 -5.51 11.95 7.50
C GLY A 294 -4.07 11.57 7.80
N PRO A 295 -3.76 11.04 9.00
CA PRO A 295 -4.70 10.41 9.93
C PRO A 295 -5.45 11.39 10.85
N MET A 296 -6.72 11.12 11.12
CA MET A 296 -7.53 11.87 12.10
C MET A 296 -8.59 10.97 12.77
N SER A 297 -9.25 11.45 13.82
CA SER A 297 -10.36 10.71 14.46
C SER A 297 -11.62 10.69 13.57
N LEU A 298 -12.57 9.80 13.85
CA LEU A 298 -13.80 9.70 13.06
C LEU A 298 -14.59 11.02 13.02
N SER A 299 -14.72 11.71 14.16
CA SER A 299 -15.44 12.98 14.26
C SER A 299 -14.74 14.08 13.46
N GLU A 300 -13.41 14.19 13.57
CA GLU A 300 -12.59 15.10 12.78
C GLU A 300 -12.71 14.78 11.28
N ALA A 301 -12.69 13.51 10.89
CA ALA A 301 -12.82 13.08 9.50
C ALA A 301 -14.19 13.43 8.92
N GLN A 302 -15.27 13.24 9.69
CA GLN A 302 -16.60 13.64 9.28
C GLN A 302 -16.71 15.17 9.13
N ALA A 303 -16.15 15.93 10.07
CA ALA A 303 -16.12 17.40 9.99
C ALA A 303 -15.31 17.88 8.78
N PHE A 304 -14.10 17.33 8.59
CA PHE A 304 -13.23 17.62 7.45
C PHE A 304 -13.94 17.32 6.13
N ARG A 305 -14.60 16.16 6.02
CA ARG A 305 -15.39 15.79 4.86
C ARG A 305 -16.53 16.77 4.59
N ARG A 306 -17.28 17.19 5.62
CA ARG A 306 -18.40 18.13 5.46
C ARG A 306 -17.91 19.47 4.90
N GLU A 307 -16.81 19.99 5.45
CA GLU A 307 -16.20 21.26 5.04
C GLU A 307 -15.61 21.16 3.63
N TRP A 308 -14.95 20.04 3.30
CA TRP A 308 -14.40 19.83 1.97
C TRP A 308 -15.49 19.60 0.91
N LYS A 309 -16.59 18.93 1.27
CA LYS A 309 -17.72 18.64 0.36
C LYS A 309 -18.55 19.88 0.09
N THR A 310 -18.91 20.61 1.14
CA THR A 310 -19.86 21.70 1.07
C THR A 310 -19.17 23.04 1.37
N PRO A 311 -19.03 23.93 0.38
CA PRO A 311 -18.45 25.24 0.62
C PRO A 311 -19.35 26.04 1.59
N PRO A 312 -18.78 27.03 2.32
CA PRO A 312 -19.53 27.83 3.27
C PRO A 312 -20.82 28.40 2.68
N ARG A 313 -21.91 28.38 3.44
CA ARG A 313 -23.16 29.00 3.00
C ARG A 313 -23.07 30.51 3.15
N VAL A 314 -23.74 31.20 2.23
CA VAL A 314 -23.88 32.65 2.25
C VAL A 314 -25.36 32.95 2.30
N VAL A 315 -25.80 33.50 3.42
CA VAL A 315 -27.20 33.88 3.65
C VAL A 315 -27.44 35.23 2.99
N VAL A 316 -28.56 35.34 2.27
CA VAL A 316 -28.98 36.60 1.67
C VAL A 316 -29.93 37.29 2.65
N HIS A 317 -29.53 38.45 3.16
CA HIS A 317 -30.42 39.34 3.87
C HIS A 317 -31.07 40.26 2.84
N ALA A 318 -32.33 39.96 2.54
CA ALA A 318 -33.16 40.84 1.73
C ALA A 318 -33.67 41.99 2.60
N ASP A 319 -33.72 43.19 2.02
CA ASP A 319 -34.34 44.35 2.65
C ASP A 319 -35.85 44.08 2.78
N ALA A 320 -36.40 44.21 3.99
CA ALA A 320 -37.79 43.82 4.28
C ALA A 320 -38.86 44.72 3.62
N ARG A 321 -38.44 45.69 2.80
CA ARG A 321 -39.33 46.63 2.11
C ARG A 321 -39.95 45.95 0.87
N PRO A 322 -41.29 45.92 0.73
CA PRO A 322 -41.92 45.39 -0.48
C PRO A 322 -41.47 46.20 -1.70
N GLY A 323 -40.92 45.52 -2.72
CA GLY A 323 -40.44 46.15 -3.96
C GLY A 323 -38.99 46.67 -3.93
N ALA A 324 -38.21 46.37 -2.89
CA ALA A 324 -36.80 46.77 -2.83
C ALA A 324 -36.00 46.18 -4.02
N PRO A 325 -35.15 46.99 -4.69
CA PRO A 325 -34.35 46.51 -5.80
C PRO A 325 -33.35 45.47 -5.30
N THR A 326 -33.12 44.41 -6.09
CA THR A 326 -32.16 43.33 -5.76
C THR A 326 -30.70 43.80 -5.57
N SER A 327 -30.41 45.10 -5.75
CA SER A 327 -29.15 45.76 -5.41
C SER A 327 -28.99 46.05 -3.91
N SER A 328 -30.08 46.15 -3.13
CA SER A 328 -30.03 46.42 -1.69
C SER A 328 -29.81 45.17 -0.83
N TYR A 329 -29.74 43.98 -1.45
CA TYR A 329 -29.50 42.74 -0.74
C TYR A 329 -28.07 42.66 -0.21
N GLN A 330 -27.96 42.32 1.07
CA GLN A 330 -26.68 42.04 1.73
C GLN A 330 -26.44 40.54 1.84
N TYR A 331 -25.19 40.12 1.68
CA TYR A 331 -24.78 38.72 1.69
C TYR A 331 -23.92 38.46 2.92
N ARG A 332 -24.40 37.65 3.87
CA ARG A 332 -23.65 37.26 5.07
C ARG A 332 -22.99 35.91 4.89
N CYS A 333 -21.67 35.84 5.03
CA CYS A 333 -20.97 34.57 5.11
C CYS A 333 -21.20 33.94 6.50
N GLU A 334 -21.76 32.72 6.57
CA GLU A 334 -22.01 32.06 7.86
C GLU A 334 -20.71 31.77 8.63
N LEU A 335 -19.64 31.44 7.91
CA LEU A 335 -18.36 31.06 8.51
C LEU A 335 -17.62 32.27 9.12
N THR A 336 -17.64 33.42 8.45
CA THR A 336 -16.85 34.60 8.87
C THR A 336 -17.70 35.70 9.51
N GLY A 337 -19.04 35.59 9.44
CA GLY A 337 -19.96 36.63 9.86
C GLY A 337 -19.92 37.92 9.02
N ARG A 338 -19.01 38.02 8.03
CA ARG A 338 -18.82 39.23 7.22
C ARG A 338 -19.99 39.44 6.26
N LEU A 339 -20.37 40.70 6.12
CA LEU A 339 -21.37 41.17 5.16
C LEU A 339 -20.69 41.63 3.88
N TYR A 340 -21.31 41.30 2.75
CA TYR A 340 -20.86 41.68 1.41
C TYR A 340 -22.02 42.28 0.63
N ASP A 341 -21.74 43.33 -0.11
CA ASP A 341 -22.70 43.89 -1.07
C ASP A 341 -22.75 43.06 -2.35
N ARG A 342 -23.76 43.29 -3.18
CA ARG A 342 -23.94 42.60 -4.47
C ARG A 342 -22.69 42.63 -5.35
N ALA A 343 -21.95 43.75 -5.39
CA ALA A 343 -20.73 43.88 -6.18
C ALA A 343 -19.58 43.01 -5.64
N HIS A 344 -19.47 42.89 -4.32
CA HIS A 344 -18.37 42.19 -3.64
C HIS A 344 -18.73 40.76 -3.19
N ARG A 345 -19.94 40.27 -3.49
CA ARG A 345 -20.40 38.93 -3.07
C ARG A 345 -19.50 37.78 -3.54
N HIS A 346 -18.76 37.95 -4.64
CA HIS A 346 -17.82 36.96 -5.15
C HIS A 346 -16.64 36.71 -4.19
N GLN A 347 -16.35 37.68 -3.33
CA GLN A 347 -15.33 37.60 -2.27
C GLN A 347 -15.83 36.83 -1.04
N ALA A 348 -17.15 36.58 -0.92
CA ALA A 348 -17.69 35.74 0.12
C ALA A 348 -17.22 34.30 -0.10
N ALA A 349 -16.65 33.69 0.95
CA ALA A 349 -15.88 32.46 0.81
C ALA A 349 -16.63 31.35 0.04
N GLY A 350 -17.92 31.18 0.33
CA GLY A 350 -18.76 30.20 -0.34
C GLY A 350 -19.04 30.46 -1.83
N ILE A 351 -19.19 31.73 -2.24
CA ILE A 351 -19.51 32.07 -3.63
C ILE A 351 -18.25 31.97 -4.49
N GLY A 352 -17.14 32.54 -4.00
CA GLY A 352 -15.84 32.47 -4.67
C GLY A 352 -15.37 31.02 -4.84
N GLU A 353 -15.50 30.20 -3.81
CA GLU A 353 -15.13 28.78 -3.89
C GLU A 353 -15.99 28.01 -4.91
N ARG A 354 -17.31 28.26 -4.97
CA ARG A 354 -18.17 27.64 -6.01
C ARG A 354 -17.80 28.08 -7.42
N ALA A 355 -17.39 29.33 -7.62
CA ALA A 355 -16.89 29.80 -8.91
C ALA A 355 -15.57 29.10 -9.27
N PHE A 356 -14.64 29.02 -8.31
CA PHE A 356 -13.35 28.35 -8.47
C PHE A 356 -13.48 26.86 -8.78
N ARG A 357 -14.36 26.13 -8.08
CA ARG A 357 -14.65 24.70 -8.36
C ARG A 357 -15.16 24.48 -9.79
N ARG A 358 -15.95 25.42 -10.33
CA ARG A 358 -16.45 25.35 -11.71
C ARG A 358 -15.39 25.70 -12.76
N ALA A 359 -14.51 26.65 -12.46
CA ALA A 359 -13.45 27.07 -13.38
C ALA A 359 -12.30 26.05 -13.45
N HIS A 360 -12.05 25.30 -12.38
CA HIS A 360 -10.92 24.37 -12.28
C HIS A 360 -11.36 22.95 -11.92
N ILE A 361 -12.20 22.35 -12.75
CA ILE A 361 -12.75 21.00 -12.52
C ILE A 361 -11.65 19.96 -12.29
N ASP A 362 -10.50 20.11 -12.95
CA ASP A 362 -9.39 19.16 -12.89
C ASP A 362 -8.55 19.22 -11.61
N CYS A 363 -8.51 20.35 -10.90
CA CYS A 363 -7.58 20.50 -9.77
C CYS A 363 -8.13 21.28 -8.57
N ALA A 364 -9.35 21.81 -8.65
CA ALA A 364 -9.94 22.60 -7.57
C ALA A 364 -10.06 21.78 -6.29
N MET A 365 -10.49 20.53 -6.37
CA MET A 365 -10.73 19.69 -5.21
C MET A 365 -9.44 19.38 -4.45
N GLU A 366 -8.34 19.07 -5.14
CA GLU A 366 -7.02 18.91 -4.54
C GLU A 366 -6.50 20.22 -3.94
N ARG A 367 -6.65 21.34 -4.64
CA ARG A 367 -6.20 22.66 -4.14
C ARG A 367 -6.94 23.06 -2.86
N ILE A 368 -8.26 22.88 -2.83
CA ILE A 368 -9.11 23.15 -1.67
C ILE A 368 -8.75 22.18 -0.53
N GLY A 369 -8.66 20.88 -0.82
CA GLY A 369 -8.32 19.86 0.16
C GLY A 369 -6.94 20.07 0.80
N ARG A 370 -5.92 20.36 -0.01
CA ARG A 370 -4.56 20.65 0.45
C ARG A 370 -4.53 21.88 1.36
N SER A 371 -5.28 22.94 1.02
CA SER A 371 -5.31 24.11 1.89
C SER A 371 -6.09 23.88 3.17
N LEU A 372 -7.20 23.14 3.10
CA LEU A 372 -7.98 22.78 4.29
C LEU A 372 -7.16 21.90 5.24
N ALA A 373 -6.43 20.92 4.71
CA ALA A 373 -5.52 20.07 5.47
C ALA A 373 -4.44 20.90 6.18
N ARG A 374 -3.83 21.87 5.48
CA ARG A 374 -2.87 22.80 6.08
C ARG A 374 -3.49 23.61 7.22
N THR A 375 -4.69 24.15 7.03
CA THR A 375 -5.39 24.94 8.07
C THR A 375 -5.75 24.11 9.29
N LYS A 376 -6.13 22.84 9.11
CA LYS A 376 -6.51 21.95 10.21
C LYS A 376 -5.32 21.21 10.83
N GLY A 377 -4.09 21.40 10.33
CA GLY A 377 -2.91 20.67 10.78
C GLY A 377 -2.98 19.16 10.49
N VAL A 378 -3.68 18.77 9.43
CA VAL A 378 -3.89 17.38 9.01
C VAL A 378 -2.92 17.03 7.89
N GLU A 379 -2.38 15.80 7.91
CA GLU A 379 -1.55 15.30 6.83
C GLU A 379 -2.35 15.16 5.53
N TRP A 380 -1.77 15.62 4.43
CA TRP A 380 -2.34 15.57 3.08
C TRP A 380 -1.45 14.73 2.19
N LYS A 381 -2.02 13.86 1.36
CA LYS A 381 -1.27 13.15 0.32
C LYS A 381 -2.08 13.09 -0.96
N GLU A 382 -1.41 13.31 -2.09
CA GLU A 382 -2.03 13.23 -3.41
C GLU A 382 -1.16 12.44 -4.38
N TYR A 383 -1.81 11.78 -5.33
CA TYR A 383 -1.15 10.95 -6.32
C TYR A 383 -0.57 11.83 -7.42
N TRP A 384 0.76 11.76 -7.58
CA TRP A 384 1.47 12.43 -8.65
C TRP A 384 1.87 11.42 -9.72
N ALA A 385 1.21 11.45 -10.87
CA ALA A 385 1.45 10.48 -11.94
C ALA A 385 2.90 10.48 -12.43
N PHE A 386 3.58 11.63 -12.48
CA PHE A 386 5.00 11.70 -12.84
C PHE A 386 5.95 11.08 -11.79
N LEU A 387 5.52 10.98 -10.52
CA LEU A 387 6.26 10.30 -9.46
C LEU A 387 5.82 8.85 -9.26
N GLY A 388 4.64 8.47 -9.77
CA GLY A 388 4.02 7.16 -9.56
C GLY A 388 3.69 6.87 -8.09
N ALA A 389 3.50 7.91 -7.26
CA ALA A 389 3.35 7.75 -5.82
C ALA A 389 2.44 8.82 -5.20
N TYR A 390 1.82 8.47 -4.06
CA TYR A 390 1.11 9.42 -3.20
C TYR A 390 2.10 10.20 -2.36
N GLN A 391 2.22 11.49 -2.62
CA GLN A 391 3.15 12.37 -1.92
C GLN A 391 2.54 13.72 -1.61
N ASN A 392 3.06 14.34 -0.57
CA ASN A 392 2.85 15.75 -0.31
C ASN A 392 4.08 16.53 -0.76
N LEU A 393 4.01 17.28 -1.87
CA LEU A 393 5.18 18.01 -2.38
C LEU A 393 5.72 19.06 -1.41
N SER A 394 4.98 19.43 -0.35
CA SER A 394 5.55 20.29 0.71
C SER A 394 6.55 19.59 1.62
N ASP A 395 6.62 18.26 1.60
CA ASP A 395 7.47 17.49 2.50
C ASP A 395 8.87 17.31 1.91
N THR A 396 9.90 17.34 2.77
CA THR A 396 11.31 17.18 2.35
C THR A 396 11.58 15.86 1.64
N GLN A 397 10.90 14.77 2.06
CA GLN A 397 11.01 13.46 1.40
C GLN A 397 10.44 13.48 -0.03
N ALA A 398 9.31 14.16 -0.22
CA ALA A 398 8.70 14.29 -1.54
C ALA A 398 9.53 15.19 -2.46
N LEU A 399 10.11 16.28 -1.92
CA LEU A 399 11.06 17.13 -2.63
C LEU A 399 12.29 16.35 -3.10
N ALA A 400 12.86 15.48 -2.27
CA ALA A 400 13.98 14.62 -2.66
C ALA A 400 13.62 13.65 -3.81
N ILE A 401 12.40 13.10 -3.78
CA ILE A 401 11.91 12.24 -4.86
C ILE A 401 11.67 13.05 -6.15
N PHE A 402 11.19 14.29 -6.02
CA PHE A 402 11.00 15.19 -7.16
C PHE A 402 12.34 15.64 -7.76
N GLU A 403 13.33 15.97 -6.94
CA GLU A 403 14.69 16.28 -7.38
C GLU A 403 15.27 15.13 -8.22
N ARG A 404 15.21 13.89 -7.70
CA ARG A 404 15.63 12.68 -8.44
C ARG A 404 14.84 12.43 -9.73
N TYR A 405 13.58 12.85 -9.78
CA TYR A 405 12.81 12.79 -11.01
C TYR A 405 13.35 13.77 -12.05
N LEU A 406 13.63 15.02 -11.65
CA LEU A 406 14.19 16.04 -12.55
C LEU A 406 15.60 15.67 -13.03
N GLU A 407 16.44 15.05 -12.20
CA GLU A 407 17.74 14.50 -12.61
C GLU A 407 17.59 13.54 -13.80
N ARG A 408 16.64 12.60 -13.71
CA ARG A 408 16.34 11.69 -14.82
C ARG A 408 15.80 12.41 -16.06
N GLN A 409 15.02 13.48 -15.88
CA GLN A 409 14.55 14.28 -17.02
C GLN A 409 15.70 14.98 -17.75
N VAL A 410 16.73 15.42 -17.01
CA VAL A 410 17.94 16.00 -17.60
C VAL A 410 18.68 14.96 -18.44
N GLU A 411 18.80 13.72 -17.97
CA GLU A 411 19.40 12.62 -18.74
C GLU A 411 18.61 12.30 -20.01
N VAL A 412 17.28 12.24 -19.92
CA VAL A 412 16.40 12.01 -21.09
C VAL A 412 16.53 13.14 -22.12
N ALA A 413 16.62 14.40 -21.67
CA ALA A 413 16.82 15.54 -22.55
C ALA A 413 18.15 15.50 -23.31
N ARG A 414 19.20 14.89 -22.74
CA ARG A 414 20.48 14.67 -23.45
C ARG A 414 20.32 13.72 -24.63
N ALA A 415 19.41 12.74 -24.52
CA ALA A 415 19.13 11.79 -25.60
C ALA A 415 18.05 12.27 -26.58
N ARG A 416 17.21 13.24 -26.19
CA ARG A 416 16.09 13.76 -26.98
C ARG A 416 16.07 15.29 -26.94
N PRO A 417 16.49 15.99 -28.01
CA PRO A 417 16.61 17.45 -28.01
C PRO A 417 15.27 18.20 -27.88
N ASP A 418 14.14 17.58 -28.23
CA ASP A 418 12.80 18.16 -28.09
C ASP A 418 12.26 18.11 -26.65
N HIS A 419 12.97 17.46 -25.73
CA HIS A 419 12.53 17.23 -24.35
C HIS A 419 13.11 18.28 -23.41
N ASP A 420 12.26 19.09 -22.78
CA ASP A 420 12.73 20.12 -21.85
C ASP A 420 13.23 19.47 -20.54
N PRO A 421 14.52 19.61 -20.18
CA PRO A 421 15.10 19.00 -18.99
C PRO A 421 14.50 19.53 -17.69
N VAL A 422 13.85 20.69 -17.75
CA VAL A 422 13.29 21.42 -16.61
C VAL A 422 11.76 21.42 -16.68
N ALA A 423 11.13 20.50 -17.40
CA ALA A 423 9.67 20.36 -17.42
C ALA A 423 9.23 18.95 -17.04
N ILE A 424 8.15 18.84 -16.27
CA ILE A 424 7.50 17.56 -16.00
C ILE A 424 7.01 16.98 -17.33
N GLY A 425 7.42 15.75 -17.63
CA GLY A 425 7.11 15.06 -18.87
C GLY A 425 7.77 15.67 -20.12
N GLY A 426 8.79 16.51 -19.96
CA GLY A 426 9.54 17.12 -21.07
C GLY A 426 8.82 18.24 -21.81
N LYS A 427 7.60 18.61 -21.39
CA LYS A 427 6.80 19.65 -22.04
C LYS A 427 6.37 20.70 -21.02
N GLN A 428 6.71 21.96 -21.28
CA GLN A 428 6.34 23.08 -20.40
C GLN A 428 4.82 23.23 -20.27
N THR A 429 4.07 22.93 -21.32
CA THR A 429 2.60 23.01 -21.36
C THR A 429 1.89 21.89 -20.60
N HIS A 430 2.63 20.90 -20.08
CA HIS A 430 2.03 19.78 -19.38
C HIS A 430 1.28 20.24 -18.12
N PRO A 431 -0.01 19.92 -17.93
CA PRO A 431 -0.83 20.42 -16.81
C PRO A 431 -0.25 20.18 -15.42
N GLN A 432 0.47 19.06 -15.25
CA GLN A 432 1.14 18.72 -13.99
C GLN A 432 2.20 19.75 -13.57
N ASN A 433 2.79 20.52 -14.49
CA ASN A 433 3.70 21.62 -14.12
C ASN A 433 2.95 22.69 -13.32
N LEU A 434 1.78 23.11 -13.79
CA LEU A 434 0.95 24.10 -13.09
C LEU A 434 0.43 23.54 -11.75
N TRP A 435 0.02 22.27 -11.71
CA TRP A 435 -0.48 21.65 -10.48
C TRP A 435 0.60 21.51 -9.41
N ALA A 436 1.79 21.04 -9.79
CA ALA A 436 2.95 20.95 -8.90
C ALA A 436 3.40 22.35 -8.42
N LEU A 437 3.34 23.35 -9.31
CA LEU A 437 3.70 24.73 -8.96
C LEU A 437 2.73 25.29 -7.91
N CYS A 438 1.44 25.04 -8.09
CA CYS A 438 0.41 25.39 -7.10
C CYS A 438 0.60 24.66 -5.77
N ALA A 439 1.10 23.43 -5.77
CA ALA A 439 1.40 22.69 -4.54
C ALA A 439 2.59 23.29 -3.78
N LEU A 440 3.62 23.74 -4.51
CA LEU A 440 4.86 24.30 -3.97
C LEU A 440 4.82 25.82 -3.70
N ARG A 441 3.77 26.52 -4.11
CA ARG A 441 3.70 28.00 -4.09
C ARG A 441 4.02 28.65 -2.74
N ASN A 442 3.63 28.01 -1.64
CA ASN A 442 3.81 28.53 -0.28
C ASN A 442 4.74 27.63 0.56
N VAL A 443 5.62 26.86 -0.08
CA VAL A 443 6.55 25.95 0.60
C VAL A 443 7.93 26.58 0.58
N SER A 444 8.47 26.86 1.77
CA SER A 444 9.88 27.24 1.92
C SER A 444 10.75 25.99 1.95
N TYR A 445 11.71 25.90 1.05
CA TYR A 445 12.72 24.84 1.06
C TYR A 445 14.09 25.43 0.75
N ASP A 446 15.14 24.73 1.15
CA ASP A 446 16.50 25.15 0.87
C ASP A 446 16.87 24.86 -0.59
N ALA A 447 17.15 25.94 -1.34
CA ALA A 447 17.53 25.87 -2.74
C ALA A 447 18.91 25.23 -2.96
N SER A 448 19.77 25.19 -1.93
CA SER A 448 21.07 24.52 -2.02
C SER A 448 20.92 23.00 -2.00
N THR A 449 19.96 22.51 -1.21
CA THR A 449 19.63 21.08 -1.13
C THR A 449 18.86 20.59 -2.36
N TYR A 450 17.99 21.42 -2.96
CA TYR A 450 17.14 21.05 -4.11
C TYR A 450 17.31 22.01 -5.30
N PRO A 451 18.47 22.00 -5.99
CA PRO A 451 18.79 22.96 -7.03
C PRO A 451 17.93 22.81 -8.31
N LEU A 452 17.58 21.60 -8.72
CA LEU A 452 16.76 21.37 -9.91
C LEU A 452 15.30 21.75 -9.66
N VAL A 453 14.75 21.42 -8.49
CA VAL A 453 13.41 21.85 -8.11
C VAL A 453 13.33 23.38 -8.02
N SER A 454 14.36 24.06 -7.47
CA SER A 454 14.44 25.53 -7.48
C SER A 454 14.50 26.12 -8.90
N ARG A 455 15.29 25.52 -9.79
CA ARG A 455 15.38 25.94 -11.20
C ARG A 455 14.05 25.74 -11.92
N TRP A 456 13.41 24.59 -11.72
CA TRP A 456 12.09 24.27 -12.25
C TRP A 456 11.03 25.26 -11.74
N GLN A 457 10.99 25.52 -10.44
CA GLN A 457 9.99 26.40 -9.83
C GLN A 457 10.10 27.81 -10.41
N ARG A 458 11.31 28.38 -10.51
CA ARG A 458 11.53 29.71 -11.12
C ARG A 458 11.06 29.76 -12.57
N LYS A 459 11.42 28.76 -13.38
CA LYS A 459 11.02 28.68 -14.78
C LYS A 459 9.51 28.61 -14.94
N MET A 460 8.85 27.74 -14.18
CA MET A 460 7.40 27.57 -14.23
C MET A 460 6.66 28.78 -13.66
N HIS A 461 7.21 29.44 -12.65
CA HIS A 461 6.64 30.68 -12.12
C HIS A 461 6.66 31.81 -13.16
N THR A 462 7.73 31.94 -13.94
CA THR A 462 7.80 32.90 -15.05
C THR A 462 6.80 32.56 -16.15
N LEU A 463 6.73 31.30 -16.56
CA LEU A 463 5.84 30.84 -17.63
C LEU A 463 4.36 30.99 -17.28
N TYR A 464 4.00 30.68 -16.03
CA TYR A 464 2.62 30.74 -15.56
C TYR A 464 2.27 32.02 -14.79
N ALA A 465 3.16 33.02 -14.77
CA ALA A 465 2.96 34.27 -14.03
C ALA A 465 1.61 34.93 -14.34
N ALA A 466 1.19 34.97 -15.61
CA ALA A 466 -0.09 35.55 -16.01
C ALA A 466 -1.31 34.77 -15.47
N LEU A 467 -1.22 33.44 -15.37
CA LEU A 467 -2.29 32.61 -14.80
C LEU A 467 -2.31 32.70 -13.26
N LEU A 468 -1.13 32.73 -12.65
CA LEU A 468 -0.97 32.91 -11.20
C LEU A 468 -1.39 34.31 -10.73
N ASN A 469 -1.17 35.34 -11.56
CA ASN A 469 -1.59 36.71 -11.29
C ASN A 469 -3.08 36.94 -11.54
N LYS A 470 -3.75 36.12 -12.38
CA LYS A 470 -5.23 36.11 -12.44
C LYS A 470 -5.83 35.48 -11.17
N ASP A 471 -5.27 34.36 -10.72
CA ASP A 471 -5.55 33.81 -9.38
C ASP A 471 -5.18 34.81 -8.24
N GLY A 472 -4.23 35.72 -8.49
CA GLY A 472 -3.78 36.79 -7.60
C GLY A 472 -4.58 38.10 -7.67
N ALA A 473 -5.24 38.40 -8.79
CA ALA A 473 -6.18 39.50 -8.92
C ALA A 473 -7.50 39.16 -8.21
N ASP A 474 -7.90 37.88 -8.22
CA ASP A 474 -8.87 37.29 -7.30
C ASP A 474 -8.33 37.18 -5.85
N ALA A 475 -7.04 37.45 -5.62
CA ALA A 475 -6.41 37.56 -4.29
C ALA A 475 -6.28 39.02 -3.79
N LYS A 476 -6.55 40.04 -4.62
CA LYS A 476 -6.85 41.41 -4.13
C LYS A 476 -8.25 41.50 -3.52
N SER A 477 -9.11 40.52 -3.78
CA SER A 477 -10.11 40.06 -2.83
C SER A 477 -9.49 39.03 -1.90
N PRO A 478 -9.68 39.11 -0.58
CA PRO A 478 -9.03 38.20 0.35
C PRO A 478 -9.32 36.76 -0.08
N SER A 479 -8.28 35.95 -0.32
CA SER A 479 -8.44 34.54 -0.65
C SER A 479 -9.53 33.94 0.28
N PRO A 480 -10.62 33.37 -0.24
CA PRO A 480 -11.64 32.68 0.56
C PRO A 480 -11.04 31.73 1.60
N ILE A 481 -9.87 31.18 1.24
CA ILE A 481 -9.10 30.17 1.94
C ILE A 481 -8.18 30.77 3.01
N ALA A 482 -7.74 32.04 2.89
CA ALA A 482 -6.89 32.68 3.91
C ALA A 482 -7.68 33.07 5.17
N ASN A 483 -9.00 33.22 5.07
CA ASN A 483 -9.86 33.58 6.21
C ASN A 483 -10.39 32.37 7.00
N VAL A 484 -10.08 31.13 6.61
CA VAL A 484 -10.41 29.94 7.40
C VAL A 484 -9.37 29.73 8.53
N GLY A 485 -8.19 30.37 8.44
CA GLY A 485 -7.09 30.26 9.39
C GLY A 485 -6.92 31.43 10.37
N ARG A 486 -7.87 32.37 10.45
CA ARG A 486 -7.88 33.46 11.47
C ARG A 486 -9.08 33.32 12.39
N ILE A 487 -9.25 32.16 13.04
CA ILE A 487 -10.11 32.01 14.21
C ILE A 487 -9.45 31.02 15.17
N SER A 488 -8.36 31.46 15.80
CA SER A 488 -7.92 31.04 17.13
C SER A 488 -6.93 32.08 17.66
N SER A 489 -7.49 33.23 18.03
CA SER A 489 -6.91 34.17 18.98
C SER A 489 -8.06 34.89 19.66
#